data_AF-A0A350I6W1-F1
#
_entry.id   AF-A0A350I6W1-F1
#
_cell.length_a   1.000
_cell.length_b   1.000
_cell.length_c   1.000
_cell.angle_alpha   90.00
_cell.angle_beta   90.00
_cell.angle_gamma   90.00
#
_symmetry.space_group_name_H-M   'P 1'
#
loop_
_entity.id
_entity.type
_entity.pdbx_description
1 polymer ?
#
loop_
_entity_poly.entity_id
_entity_poly.type
_entity_poly.pdbx_seq_one_letter_code
_entity_poly.pdbx_strand_id
1 'polypeptide(L)'
;MIKREKSEKLYEEAKKYFPGGVNSPVRAFKSVQGAPLFIKRGEGAHIIDEDDNRFLDFCGSWGPLILGHAHPNVIKAISETIKNG
;
A
#
# COMPACT_ATOMS: atom_id res chain seq x y z
N MET A 1 15.75 6.15 -12.56
CA MET A 1 14.75 5.07 -12.35
C MET A 1 14.43 5.02 -10.86
N ILE A 2 13.18 4.76 -10.47
CA ILE A 2 12.77 4.70 -9.06
C ILE A 2 13.41 3.45 -8.41
N LYS A 3 13.95 3.57 -7.19
CA LYS A 3 14.58 2.45 -6.47
C LYS A 3 13.51 1.53 -5.89
N ARG A 4 13.68 0.21 -5.98
CA ARG A 4 12.66 -0.79 -5.57
C ARG A 4 13.24 -2.04 -4.90
N GLU A 5 14.46 -1.95 -4.38
CA GLU A 5 15.22 -3.10 -3.87
C GLU A 5 14.55 -3.77 -2.66
N LYS A 6 13.95 -2.98 -1.75
CA LYS A 6 13.22 -3.53 -0.60
C LYS A 6 11.91 -4.14 -1.05
N SER A 7 11.16 -3.46 -1.92
CA SER A 7 9.91 -3.98 -2.49
C SER A 7 10.12 -5.31 -3.23
N GLU A 8 11.23 -5.46 -3.97
CA GLU A 8 11.61 -6.71 -4.65
C GLU A 8 11.89 -7.83 -3.64
N LYS A 9 12.69 -7.58 -2.61
CA LYS A 9 12.97 -8.57 -1.55
C LYS A 9 11.70 -9.02 -0.83
N LEU A 10 10.82 -8.08 -0.49
CA LEU A 10 9.54 -8.37 0.14
C LEU A 10 8.61 -9.17 -0.79
N TYR A 11 8.62 -8.88 -2.09
CA TYR A 11 7.83 -9.64 -3.05
C TYR A 11 8.32 -11.08 -3.21
N GLU A 12 9.63 -11.30 -3.29
CA GLU A 12 10.20 -12.65 -3.32
C GLU A 12 9.89 -13.43 -2.04
N GLU A 13 9.89 -12.76 -0.89
CA GLU A 13 9.47 -13.38 0.37
C GLU A 13 7.98 -13.72 0.35
N ALA A 14 7.12 -12.78 -0.07
CA ALA A 14 5.67 -12.98 -0.13
C ALA A 14 5.26 -14.14 -1.05
N LYS A 15 5.99 -14.39 -2.14
CA LYS A 15 5.74 -15.54 -3.04
C LYS A 15 5.83 -16.90 -2.35
N LYS A 16 6.54 -17.00 -1.23
CA LYS A 16 6.63 -18.24 -0.44
C LYS A 16 5.35 -18.53 0.35
N TYR A 17 4.54 -17.50 0.60
CA TYR A 17 3.37 -17.58 1.48
C TYR A 17 2.03 -17.40 0.75
N PHE A 18 2.01 -16.60 -0.32
CA PHE A 18 0.79 -16.25 -1.03
C PHE A 18 0.89 -16.62 -2.51
N PRO A 19 -0.16 -17.18 -3.13
CA PRO A 19 -0.19 -17.44 -4.56
C PRO A 19 0.09 -16.17 -5.38
N GLY A 20 1.17 -16.18 -6.17
CA GLY A 20 1.62 -15.00 -6.92
C GLY A 20 2.17 -13.86 -6.05
N GLY A 21 2.44 -14.12 -4.77
CA GLY A 21 2.96 -13.17 -3.78
C GLY A 21 1.98 -12.10 -3.30
N VAL A 22 0.67 -12.27 -3.54
CA VAL A 22 -0.34 -11.25 -3.25
C VAL A 22 -1.68 -11.82 -2.78
N ASN A 23 -2.45 -11.00 -2.07
CA ASN A 23 -3.81 -11.33 -1.61
C ASN A 23 -4.94 -10.89 -2.58
N SER A 24 -4.59 -10.23 -3.70
CA SER A 24 -5.53 -9.90 -4.77
C SER A 24 -4.75 -9.80 -6.10
N PRO A 25 -5.21 -10.42 -7.21
CA PRO A 25 -4.39 -10.60 -8.41
C PRO A 25 -3.83 -9.31 -9.02
N VAL A 26 -4.59 -8.22 -8.99
CA VAL A 26 -4.17 -6.92 -9.57
C VAL A 26 -2.91 -6.37 -8.89
N ARG A 27 -2.68 -6.73 -7.63
CA ARG A 27 -1.52 -6.29 -6.85
C ARG A 27 -0.21 -6.94 -7.30
N ALA A 28 -0.25 -8.00 -8.11
CA ALA A 28 0.96 -8.67 -8.61
C ALA A 28 1.59 -7.93 -9.79
N PHE A 29 0.98 -6.82 -10.26
CA PHE A 29 1.51 -5.98 -11.33
C PHE A 29 1.74 -6.73 -12.67
N LYS A 30 1.09 -7.88 -12.89
CA LYS A 30 1.30 -8.71 -14.10
C LYS A 30 1.01 -8.00 -15.44
N SER A 31 0.19 -6.95 -15.42
CA SER A 31 -0.15 -6.15 -16.60
C SER A 31 0.88 -5.03 -16.89
N VAL A 32 1.83 -4.82 -15.99
CA VAL A 32 2.90 -3.81 -16.10
C VAL A 32 4.25 -4.48 -15.79
N GLN A 33 5.34 -3.72 -15.83
CA GLN A 33 6.69 -4.26 -15.64
C GLN A 33 7.21 -4.04 -14.22
N GLY A 34 8.00 -5.01 -13.74
CA GLY A 34 8.69 -4.98 -12.44
C GLY A 34 7.91 -5.63 -11.30
N ALA A 35 8.57 -5.76 -10.15
CA ALA A 35 7.92 -6.18 -8.91
C ALA A 35 6.76 -5.22 -8.55
N PRO A 36 5.81 -5.59 -7.68
CA PRO A 36 4.82 -4.65 -7.13
C PRO A 36 5.42 -3.74 -6.07
N LEU A 37 4.78 -2.60 -5.80
CA LEU A 37 5.20 -1.69 -4.72
C LEU A 37 4.68 -2.23 -3.39
N PHE A 38 5.55 -2.29 -2.37
CA PHE A 38 5.13 -2.50 -1.00
C PHE A 38 4.97 -1.15 -0.32
N ILE A 39 3.75 -0.82 0.13
CA ILE A 39 3.42 0.51 0.66
C ILE A 39 3.62 0.53 2.18
N LYS A 40 4.48 1.44 2.65
CA LYS A 40 4.84 1.63 4.05
C LYS A 40 3.83 2.50 4.79
N ARG A 41 3.40 3.62 4.18
CA ARG A 41 2.40 4.53 4.76
C ARG A 41 1.73 5.40 3.71
N GLY A 42 0.60 6.01 4.07
CA GLY A 42 -0.05 7.05 3.28
C GLY A 42 -0.51 8.23 4.14
N GLU A 43 -0.60 9.40 3.54
CA GLU A 43 -1.09 10.64 4.18
C GLU A 43 -1.71 11.56 3.13
N GLY A 44 -2.99 11.93 3.33
CA GLY A 44 -3.74 12.72 2.36
C GLY A 44 -3.76 12.04 0.98
N ALA A 45 -3.36 12.76 -0.06
CA ALA A 45 -3.30 12.23 -1.42
C ALA A 45 -2.00 11.46 -1.75
N HIS A 46 -1.12 11.20 -0.77
CA HIS A 46 0.19 10.59 -1.05
C HIS A 46 0.38 9.24 -0.38
N ILE A 47 1.18 8.39 -1.02
CA ILE A 47 1.71 7.14 -0.46
C ILE A 47 3.23 7.15 -0.49
N ILE A 48 3.83 6.40 0.44
CA ILE A 48 5.26 6.16 0.55
C ILE A 48 5.48 4.65 0.57
N ASP A 49 6.33 4.15 -0.32
CA ASP A 49 6.71 2.74 -0.38
C ASP A 49 7.82 2.40 0.63
N GLU A 50 8.16 1.11 0.73
CA GLU A 50 9.22 0.61 1.63
C GLU A 50 10.62 1.12 1.24
N ASP A 51 10.79 1.55 -0.01
CA ASP A 51 12.00 2.16 -0.56
C ASP A 51 12.04 3.69 -0.34
N ASP A 52 11.10 4.23 0.44
CA ASP A 52 10.94 5.65 0.80
C ASP A 52 10.66 6.58 -0.40
N ASN A 53 10.16 6.03 -1.51
CA ASN A 53 9.67 6.82 -2.64
C ASN A 53 8.28 7.37 -2.33
N ARG A 54 8.04 8.65 -2.66
CA ARG A 54 6.74 9.32 -2.48
C ARG A 54 5.99 9.45 -3.80
N PHE A 55 4.73 9.04 -3.80
CA PHE A 55 3.86 9.09 -4.98
C PHE A 55 2.59 9.89 -4.69
N LEU A 56 2.07 10.59 -5.69
CA LEU A 56 0.68 11.04 -5.72
C LEU A 56 -0.20 9.82 -6.01
N ASP A 57 -1.15 9.51 -5.13
CA ASP A 57 -1.94 8.28 -5.20
C ASP A 57 -3.27 8.49 -5.95
N PHE A 58 -3.30 8.05 -7.20
CA PHE A 58 -4.53 7.96 -7.99
C PHE A 58 -5.23 6.60 -7.86
N CYS A 59 -4.59 5.59 -7.23
CA CYS A 59 -5.23 4.31 -6.96
C CYS A 59 -6.27 4.45 -5.85
N GLY A 60 -5.97 5.20 -4.79
CA GLY A 60 -6.92 5.51 -3.72
C GLY A 60 -7.50 4.26 -3.05
N SER A 61 -6.67 3.22 -2.92
CA SER A 61 -7.07 1.87 -2.50
C SER A 61 -8.21 1.26 -3.34
N TRP A 62 -8.25 1.56 -4.63
CA TRP A 62 -9.32 1.16 -5.57
C TRP A 62 -10.69 1.81 -5.26
N GLY A 63 -10.71 2.96 -4.57
CA GLY A 63 -11.92 3.75 -4.32
C GLY A 63 -12.21 4.19 -2.87
N PRO A 64 -11.96 3.39 -1.82
CA PRO A 64 -12.37 3.72 -0.45
C PRO A 64 -11.81 5.02 0.11
N LEU A 65 -10.67 5.48 -0.41
CA LEU A 65 -9.94 6.63 0.14
C LEU A 65 -10.36 7.95 -0.49
N ILE A 66 -11.67 8.20 -0.60
CA ILE A 66 -12.19 9.47 -1.13
C ILE A 66 -11.77 10.69 -0.29
N LEU A 67 -11.54 10.50 1.01
CA LEU A 67 -11.01 11.52 1.92
C LEU A 67 -9.47 11.53 2.01
N GLY A 68 -8.80 10.71 1.20
CA GLY A 68 -7.36 10.45 1.29
C GLY A 68 -6.98 9.50 2.43
N HIS A 69 -5.70 9.18 2.48
CA HIS A 69 -5.08 8.34 3.51
C HIS A 69 -5.04 9.05 4.87
N ALA A 70 -5.26 8.30 5.94
CA ALA A 70 -5.12 8.74 7.32
C ALA A 70 -5.88 10.05 7.66
N HIS A 71 -7.07 10.25 7.10
CA HIS A 71 -7.88 11.42 7.37
C HIS A 71 -8.13 11.59 8.89
N PRO A 72 -7.84 12.75 9.52
CA PRO A 72 -7.83 12.91 10.97
C PRO A 72 -9.11 12.46 11.69
N ASN A 73 -10.28 12.82 11.13
CA ASN A 73 -11.56 12.45 11.74
C ASN A 73 -11.83 10.94 11.65
N VAL A 74 -11.37 10.26 10.60
CA VAL A 74 -11.54 8.81 10.43
C VAL A 74 -10.64 8.08 11.41
N ILE A 75 -9.37 8.51 11.51
CA ILE A 75 -8.41 7.95 12.48
C ILE A 75 -8.90 8.13 13.91
N LYS A 76 -9.41 9.33 14.26
CA LYS A 76 -9.96 9.60 15.59
C LYS A 76 -11.12 8.65 15.91
N ALA A 77 -12.11 8.56 15.02
CA ALA A 77 -13.27 7.70 15.22
C ALA A 77 -12.88 6.22 15.40
N ILE A 78 -12.04 5.68 14.52
CA ILE A 78 -11.52 4.31 14.62
C ILE A 78 -10.77 4.10 15.94
N SER A 79 -9.90 5.04 16.32
CA SER A 79 -9.09 4.96 17.54
C SER A 79 -9.94 5.01 18.81
N GLU A 80 -11.03 5.76 18.81
CA GLU A 80 -12.01 5.79 19.91
C GLU A 80 -12.81 4.50 19.97
N THR A 81 -13.24 3.96 18.83
CA THR A 81 -13.98 2.69 18.77
C THR A 81 -13.13 1.52 19.28
N ILE A 82 -11.87 1.39 18.85
CA ILE A 82 -10.98 0.29 19.25
C ILE A 82 -10.75 0.24 20.77
N LYS A 83 -10.84 1.38 21.49
CA LYS A 83 -10.70 1.41 22.95
C LYS A 83 -11.85 0.71 23.68
N ASN A 84 -12.95 0.40 22.99
CA ASN A 84 -14.14 -0.21 23.59
C ASN A 84 -14.19 -1.74 23.44
N GLY A 85 -13.14 -2.38 22.92
CA GLY A 85 -13.10 -3.82 22.60
C GLY A 85 -13.71 -4.13 21.24
#